data_AF-A0A9D7GSN9-F1
#
_entry.id   AF-A0A9D7GSN9-F1
#
_cell.length_a   1.000
_cell.length_b   1.000
_cell.length_c   1.000
_cell.angle_alpha   90.00
_cell.angle_beta   90.00
_cell.angle_gamma   90.00
#
_symmetry.space_group_name_H-M   'P 1'
#
loop_
_entity.id
_entity.type
_entity.pdbx_description
1 polymer ?
#
loop_
_entity_poly.entity_id
_entity_poly.type
_entity_poly.pdbx_seq_one_letter_code
_entity_poly.pdbx_strand_id
1 'polypeptide(L)'
;MCCGKNRAAARAEVMGGGRVATPAEYAAHGAPSSTESSVIMFESVAGGATVVRGPVSGRVYRFAGAGDRVHVDARDRPGLVAMVGVRWVR
;
A
#
# COMPACT_ATOMS: atom_id res chain seq x y z
N MET A 1 -26.88 -6.44 -38.67
CA MET A 1 -25.68 -5.58 -38.72
C MET A 1 -26.08 -4.21 -38.19
N CYS A 2 -25.89 -3.94 -36.90
CA CYS A 2 -26.31 -2.68 -36.25
C CYS A 2 -25.08 -1.84 -35.91
N CYS A 3 -24.98 -0.66 -36.53
CA CYS A 3 -23.91 0.32 -36.32
C CYS A 3 -24.13 1.11 -35.02
N GLY A 4 -23.35 0.79 -33.98
CA GLY A 4 -23.24 1.61 -32.78
C GLY A 4 -22.31 2.82 -33.00
N LYS A 5 -22.87 3.96 -33.39
CA LYS A 5 -22.19 5.26 -33.39
C LYS A 5 -22.61 6.01 -32.13
N ASN A 6 -21.74 6.09 -31.13
CA ASN A 6 -21.57 7.26 -30.25
C ASN A 6 -20.49 6.99 -29.19
N ARG A 7 -19.24 7.34 -29.51
CA ARG A 7 -18.28 7.74 -28.50
C ARG A 7 -17.39 8.85 -29.08
N ALA A 8 -17.92 10.07 -29.09
CA ALA A 8 -17.11 11.27 -29.17
C ALA A 8 -16.34 11.40 -27.85
N ALA A 9 -15.21 10.71 -27.74
CA ALA A 9 -14.20 11.05 -26.75
C ALA A 9 -13.49 12.30 -27.29
N ALA A 10 -13.75 13.43 -26.62
CA ALA A 10 -13.08 14.68 -26.86
C ALA A 10 -11.55 14.48 -26.84
N ARG A 11 -10.93 14.67 -28.00
CA ARG A 11 -9.53 15.07 -28.09
C ARG A 11 -9.44 16.54 -27.69
N ALA A 12 -8.65 16.84 -26.67
CA ALA A 12 -7.91 18.08 -26.62
C ALA A 12 -6.49 17.74 -26.17
N GLU A 13 -5.64 17.58 -27.18
CA GLU A 13 -4.19 17.54 -27.04
C GLU A 13 -3.71 18.84 -26.37
N VAL A 14 -2.87 18.71 -25.34
CA VAL A 14 -1.88 19.73 -25.00
C VAL A 14 -0.52 19.13 -25.27
N MET A 15 0.00 19.36 -26.48
CA MET A 15 1.43 19.34 -26.73
C MET A 15 2.03 20.64 -26.20
N GLY A 16 3.09 20.55 -25.42
CA GLY A 16 4.04 21.66 -25.28
C GLY A 16 4.77 21.71 -23.95
N GLY A 17 6.04 21.29 -23.95
CA GLY A 17 7.00 21.71 -22.94
C GLY A 17 7.48 20.59 -22.03
N GLY A 18 8.49 19.84 -22.47
CA GLY A 18 9.27 19.04 -21.54
C GLY A 18 10.06 19.94 -20.58
N ARG A 19 10.08 19.59 -19.29
CA ARG A 19 11.30 19.42 -18.47
C ARG A 19 10.98 19.12 -17.00
N VAL A 20 11.66 18.06 -16.53
CA VAL A 20 11.90 17.59 -15.16
C VAL A 20 10.72 16.91 -14.45
N ALA A 21 10.67 15.58 -14.55
CA ALA A 21 9.94 14.75 -13.60
C ALA A 21 10.66 14.80 -12.24
N THR A 22 10.10 15.52 -11.28
CA THR A 22 10.46 15.36 -9.86
C THR A 22 9.82 14.07 -9.34
N PRO A 23 10.55 13.20 -8.63
CA PRO A 23 10.00 11.96 -8.08
C PRO A 23 9.22 12.27 -6.79
N ALA A 24 8.03 12.85 -6.91
CA ALA A 24 7.19 13.15 -5.74
C ALA A 24 5.69 13.19 -6.08
N GLU A 25 5.21 12.31 -6.96
CA GLU A 25 3.77 12.13 -7.18
C GLU A 25 3.36 10.65 -7.06
N TYR A 26 3.70 10.04 -5.92
CA TYR A 26 3.01 8.84 -5.42
C TYR A 26 1.86 9.20 -4.47
N ALA A 27 1.40 10.46 -4.45
CA ALA A 27 0.26 10.90 -3.63
C ALA A 27 -1.05 10.95 -4.44
N ALA A 28 -1.33 9.89 -5.21
CA ALA A 28 -2.59 9.75 -5.92
C ALA A 28 -3.13 8.31 -5.81
N HIS A 29 -3.35 7.83 -4.59
CA HIS A 29 -4.25 6.70 -4.35
C HIS A 29 -5.15 7.04 -3.17
N GLY A 30 -6.45 7.14 -3.47
CA GLY A 30 -7.50 7.61 -2.57
C GLY A 30 -7.41 6.97 -1.19
N ALA A 31 -7.67 7.80 -0.18
CA ALA A 31 -7.81 7.35 1.19
C ALA A 31 -8.90 6.25 1.24
N PRO A 32 -8.59 5.01 1.65
CA PRO A 32 -9.62 4.03 1.91
C PRO A 32 -10.43 4.53 3.11
N SER A 33 -11.75 4.62 2.89
CA SER A 33 -12.74 4.95 3.92
C SER A 33 -12.43 4.16 5.19
N SER A 34 -12.20 4.87 6.29
CA SER A 34 -11.71 4.31 7.54
C SER A 34 -12.83 3.57 8.25
N THR A 35 -13.13 2.34 7.83
CA THR A 35 -13.66 1.34 8.75
C THR A 35 -12.61 1.22 9.85
N GLU A 36 -12.95 1.61 11.09
CA GLU A 36 -12.08 1.49 12.25
C GLU A 36 -11.50 0.08 12.31
N SER A 37 -10.27 -0.05 11.82
CA SER A 37 -9.63 -1.33 11.67
C SER A 37 -8.86 -1.56 12.96
N SER A 38 -9.25 -2.58 13.71
CA SER A 38 -8.55 -2.95 14.94
C SER A 38 -7.06 -3.11 14.66
N VAL A 39 -6.22 -2.39 15.40
CA VAL A 39 -4.76 -2.48 15.27
C VAL A 39 -4.20 -3.48 16.29
N ILE A 40 -3.20 -4.24 15.88
CA ILE A 40 -2.45 -5.19 16.71
C ILE A 40 -0.95 -4.94 16.54
N MET A 41 -0.15 -5.36 17.50
CA MET A 41 1.29 -5.12 17.47
C MET A 41 2.06 -6.31 16.90
N PHE A 42 2.97 -6.06 15.97
CA PHE A 42 3.96 -7.03 15.53
C PHE A 42 5.35 -6.57 15.90
N GLU A 43 6.21 -7.52 16.23
CA GLU A 43 7.62 -7.31 16.50
C GLU A 43 8.45 -8.02 15.42
N SER A 44 9.46 -7.33 14.88
CA SER A 44 10.45 -7.95 14.00
C SER A 44 11.45 -8.76 14.82
N VAL A 45 11.70 -10.00 14.40
CA VAL A 45 12.82 -10.81 14.90
C VAL A 45 13.98 -10.85 13.92
N ALA A 46 13.82 -10.28 12.73
CA ALA A 46 14.86 -10.19 11.72
C ALA A 46 15.86 -9.09 12.09
N GLY A 47 17.16 -9.39 11.97
CA GLY A 47 18.25 -8.43 12.27
C GLY A 47 18.35 -7.24 11.31
N GLY A 48 17.62 -7.26 10.19
CA GLY A 48 17.66 -6.23 9.16
C GLY A 48 16.31 -5.54 8.96
N ALA A 49 16.36 -4.35 8.34
CA ALA A 49 15.15 -3.63 7.99
C ALA A 49 14.30 -4.44 6.99
N THR A 50 13.00 -4.58 7.29
CA THR A 50 12.07 -5.38 6.49
C THR A 50 10.83 -4.56 6.18
N VAL A 51 10.36 -4.64 4.94
CA VAL A 51 9.12 -3.98 4.50
C VAL A 51 8.13 -5.07 4.12
N VAL A 52 6.93 -5.01 4.69
CA VAL A 52 5.88 -5.99 4.47
C VAL A 52 4.62 -5.28 3.99
N ARG A 53 3.98 -5.82 2.96
CA ARG A 53 2.66 -5.38 2.52
C ARG A 53 1.58 -6.27 3.10
N GLY A 54 0.60 -5.66 3.77
CA GLY A 54 -0.58 -6.32 4.28
C GLY A 54 -1.41 -6.93 3.15
N PRO A 55 -1.73 -8.24 3.21
CA PRO A 55 -2.45 -8.91 2.13
C PRO A 55 -3.93 -8.49 2.04
N VAL A 56 -4.54 -8.01 3.12
CA VAL A 56 -5.95 -7.62 3.18
C VAL A 56 -6.09 -6.11 3.13
N SER A 57 -5.36 -5.38 3.96
CA SER A 57 -5.45 -3.91 4.02
C SER A 57 -4.67 -3.21 2.89
N GLY A 58 -3.72 -3.90 2.27
CA GLY A 58 -2.78 -3.32 1.31
C GLY A 58 -1.76 -2.36 1.91
N ARG A 59 -1.80 -2.11 3.23
CA ARG A 59 -0.89 -1.20 3.95
C ARG A 59 0.53 -1.71 3.93
N VAL A 60 1.49 -0.79 3.98
CA VAL A 60 2.91 -1.12 4.01
C VAL A 60 3.45 -0.89 5.42
N TYR A 61 4.02 -1.93 6.01
CA TYR A 61 4.60 -1.94 7.34
C TYR A 61 6.12 -2.02 7.20
N ARG A 62 6.84 -1.12 7.88
CA ARG A 62 8.30 -1.09 7.85
C ARG A 62 8.82 -1.38 9.25
N PHE A 63 9.62 -2.43 9.35
CA PHE A 63 10.38 -2.79 10.53
C PHE A 63 11.83 -2.33 10.32
N ALA A 64 12.39 -1.57 11.26
CA ALA A 64 13.75 -1.04 11.18
C ALA A 64 14.83 -2.09 11.49
N GLY A 65 14.51 -3.11 12.28
CA GLY A 65 15.43 -4.16 12.68
C GLY A 65 14.85 -5.06 13.76
N ALA A 66 15.68 -5.87 14.42
CA ALA A 66 15.23 -6.79 15.44
C ALA A 66 14.71 -6.05 16.68
N GLY A 67 13.58 -6.51 17.23
CA GLY A 67 12.88 -5.89 18.35
C GLY A 67 11.99 -4.71 17.97
N ASP A 68 12.01 -4.26 16.71
CA ASP A 68 11.17 -3.15 16.27
C ASP A 68 9.69 -3.53 16.24
N ARG A 69 8.82 -2.60 16.66
CA ARG A 69 7.39 -2.86 16.88
C ARG A 69 6.52 -1.95 16.01
N VAL A 70 5.61 -2.56 15.26
CA VAL A 70 4.76 -1.87 14.29
C VAL A 70 3.29 -2.22 14.55
N HIS A 71 2.45 -1.19 14.53
CA HIS A 71 1.00 -1.36 14.52
C HIS A 71 0.53 -1.83 13.15
N VAL A 72 -0.15 -2.98 13.16
CA VAL A 72 -0.61 -3.71 11.99
C VAL A 72 -2.13 -3.81 12.05
N ASP A 73 -2.78 -3.77 10.89
CA ASP A 73 -4.20 -4.06 10.77
C ASP A 73 -4.52 -5.52 11.16
N ALA A 74 -5.45 -5.75 12.07
CA ALA A 74 -5.80 -7.08 12.55
C ALA A 74 -6.24 -8.04 11.42
N ARG A 75 -6.75 -7.51 10.30
CA ARG A 75 -7.12 -8.30 9.12
C ARG A 75 -5.90 -8.90 8.41
N ASP A 76 -4.74 -8.27 8.50
CA ASP A 76 -3.50 -8.75 7.91
C ASP A 76 -2.80 -9.82 8.78
N ARG A 77 -3.24 -10.02 10.02
CA ARG A 77 -2.65 -10.96 10.98
C ARG A 77 -2.41 -12.35 10.41
N PRO A 78 -3.39 -13.02 9.75
CA PRO A 78 -3.19 -14.40 9.32
C PRO A 78 -2.05 -14.54 8.29
N GLY A 79 -1.88 -13.54 7.42
CA GLY A 79 -0.79 -13.52 6.46
C GLY A 79 0.56 -13.15 7.07
N LEU A 80 0.57 -12.25 8.04
CA LEU A 80 1.79 -11.80 8.71
C LEU A 80 2.37 -12.84 9.68
N VAL A 81 1.53 -13.61 10.37
CA VAL A 81 2.00 -14.71 11.25
C VAL A 81 2.70 -15.82 10.46
N ALA A 82 2.36 -16.00 9.18
CA ALA A 82 3.03 -16.98 8.32
C ALA A 82 4.40 -16.50 7.78
N MET A 83 4.75 -15.22 7.96
CA MET A 83 6.02 -14.68 7.48
C MET A 83 7.16 -14.96 8.46
N VAL A 84 8.27 -15.46 7.92
CA VAL A 84 9.52 -15.58 8.68
C VAL A 84 10.03 -14.18 9.02
N GLY A 85 10.48 -13.98 10.26
CA GLY A 85 11.13 -12.72 10.67
C GLY A 85 10.23 -11.72 11.39
N VAL A 86 8.94 -12.02 11.57
CA VAL A 86 8.01 -11.19 12.38
C VAL A 86 7.16 -12.08 13.29
N ARG A 87 6.75 -11.53 14.43
CA ARG A 87 5.85 -12.21 15.38
C ARG A 87 4.80 -11.25 15.93
N TRP A 88 3.63 -11.78 16.24
CA TRP A 88 2.61 -11.04 16.98
C TRP A 88 3.02 -10.89 18.45
N VAL A 89 2.86 -9.70 19.01
CA VAL A 89 3.07 -9.42 20.44
C VAL A 89 1.78 -8.83 21.03
N ARG A 90 1.45 -9.29 22.24
CA ARG A 90 0.21 -8.93 22.95
C ARG A 90 0.40 -7.67 23.78
#